data_AF-A0A0F8YKZ5-F1
#
_entry.id   AF-A0A0F8YKZ5-F1
#
_cell.length_a   1.000
_cell.length_b   1.000
_cell.length_c   1.000
_cell.angle_alpha   90.00
_cell.angle_beta   90.00
_cell.angle_gamma   90.00
#
_symmetry.space_group_name_H-M   'P 1'
#
loop_
_entity.id
_entity.type
_entity.pdbx_description
1 polymer ?
#
loop_
_entity_poly.entity_id
_entity_poly.type
_entity_poly.pdbx_seq_one_letter_code
_entity_poly.pdbx_strand_id
1 'polypeptide(L)'
;PPKPRPRDGHGEDDRYKAAMGLMIKAVTARAIEPICTTYLGLRAAGGGMPGEELLDRVDFMDSGQARGLIVAAFSKRRCLMCRTGAAECAQCEGTGLSEGHVCSHCEGLGVEVCEFCQGAGWSDVDQAPVEIRQKVLERRISRVRRDLSRLATLTMDKALRSARKANPMQRRETAEWMLRLRARLESLSRFLTNTGAIIGRIDRVLEALRVQPLP
;
A
#
# COMPACT_ATOMS: atom_id res chain seq x y z
N PRO A 1 23.76 40.23 -17.06
CA PRO A 1 22.69 39.39 -16.45
C PRO A 1 21.29 39.96 -16.77
N PRO A 2 20.38 39.17 -17.38
CA PRO A 2 19.02 39.61 -17.63
C PRO A 2 18.29 39.85 -16.29
N LYS A 3 17.58 40.99 -16.18
CA LYS A 3 16.73 41.29 -15.02
C LYS A 3 15.57 40.27 -14.96
N PRO A 4 15.24 39.71 -13.79
CA PRO A 4 14.08 38.83 -13.64
C PRO A 4 12.82 39.60 -14.04
N ARG A 5 12.01 39.01 -14.93
CA ARG A 5 10.71 39.59 -15.29
C ARG A 5 9.81 39.59 -14.04
N PRO A 6 9.05 40.66 -13.79
CA PRO A 6 8.05 40.66 -12.72
C PRO A 6 7.06 39.51 -12.97
N ARG A 7 6.79 38.71 -11.93
CA ARG A 7 5.77 37.66 -11.99
C ARG A 7 4.40 38.33 -11.99
N ASP A 8 3.58 38.00 -12.98
CA ASP A 8 2.17 38.39 -13.02
C ASP A 8 1.41 37.70 -11.87
N GLY A 9 1.30 38.38 -10.73
CA GLY A 9 0.76 37.82 -9.48
C GLY A 9 -0.71 37.38 -9.52
N HIS A 10 -1.47 37.76 -10.55
CA HIS A 10 -2.89 37.39 -10.67
C HIS A 10 -3.10 35.92 -11.05
N GLY A 11 -2.22 35.31 -11.85
CA GLY A 11 -2.42 33.93 -12.32
C GLY A 11 -2.08 32.84 -11.28
N GLU A 12 -1.23 33.15 -10.30
CA GLU A 12 -0.85 32.19 -9.26
C GLU A 12 -1.98 31.97 -8.25
N ASP A 13 -2.72 33.03 -7.90
CA ASP A 13 -3.84 32.98 -6.95
C ASP A 13 -5.04 32.17 -7.49
N ASP A 14 -5.39 32.36 -8.77
CA ASP A 14 -6.50 31.62 -9.40
C ASP A 14 -6.23 30.11 -9.48
N ARG A 15 -4.97 29.73 -9.78
CA ARG A 15 -4.56 28.32 -9.81
C ARG A 15 -4.62 27.68 -8.43
N TYR A 16 -4.18 28.39 -7.40
CA TYR A 16 -4.25 27.89 -6.02
C TYR A 16 -5.70 27.70 -5.57
N LYS A 17 -6.57 28.70 -5.82
CA LYS A 17 -8.00 28.61 -5.51
C LYS A 17 -8.68 27.43 -6.20
N ALA A 18 -8.40 27.22 -7.49
CA ALA A 18 -8.93 26.08 -8.22
C ALA A 18 -8.45 24.73 -7.64
N ALA A 19 -7.15 24.62 -7.33
CA ALA A 19 -6.60 23.41 -6.70
C ALA A 19 -7.21 23.14 -5.32
N MET A 20 -7.45 24.19 -4.53
CA MET A 20 -8.09 24.09 -3.22
C MET A 20 -9.54 23.59 -3.35
N GLY A 21 -10.31 24.11 -4.30
CA GLY A 21 -11.67 23.64 -4.58
C GLY A 21 -11.72 22.15 -4.97
N LEU A 22 -10.77 21.70 -5.80
CA LEU A 22 -10.63 20.28 -6.15
C LEU A 22 -10.26 19.42 -4.93
N MET A 23 -9.39 19.93 -4.06
CA MET A 23 -8.97 19.26 -2.84
C MET A 23 -10.15 19.05 -1.88
N ILE A 24 -10.93 20.10 -1.61
CA ILE A 24 -12.14 20.01 -0.77
C ILE A 24 -13.11 18.98 -1.36
N LYS A 25 -13.38 19.06 -2.66
CA LYS A 25 -14.26 18.09 -3.35
C LYS A 25 -13.76 16.65 -3.19
N ALA A 26 -12.46 16.41 -3.31
CA ALA A 26 -11.87 15.08 -3.15
C ALA A 26 -11.98 14.56 -1.70
N VAL A 27 -11.75 15.43 -0.72
CA VAL A 27 -11.88 15.11 0.71
C VAL A 27 -13.34 14.79 1.06
N THR A 28 -14.30 15.62 0.63
CA THR A 28 -15.74 15.37 0.82
C THR A 28 -16.17 14.04 0.20
N ALA A 29 -15.68 13.72 -1.00
CA ALA A 29 -15.95 12.44 -1.68
C ALA A 29 -15.25 11.24 -1.03
N ARG A 30 -14.31 11.46 -0.09
CA ARG A 30 -13.50 10.43 0.59
C ARG A 30 -12.77 9.48 -0.37
N ALA A 31 -12.43 9.97 -1.56
CA ALA A 31 -11.83 9.16 -2.61
C ALA A 31 -10.30 9.16 -2.50
N ILE A 32 -9.70 7.99 -2.26
CA ILE A 32 -8.27 7.85 -1.92
C ILE A 32 -7.34 8.48 -2.97
N GLU A 33 -7.44 8.05 -4.23
CA GLU A 33 -6.53 8.55 -5.29
C GLU A 33 -6.78 10.02 -5.64
N PRO A 34 -8.05 10.51 -5.73
CA PRO A 34 -8.31 11.93 -5.84
C PRO A 34 -7.68 12.74 -4.72
N ILE A 35 -7.85 12.37 -3.45
CA ILE A 35 -7.24 13.07 -2.29
C ILE A 35 -5.72 13.17 -2.44
N CYS A 36 -5.05 12.06 -2.79
CA CYS A 36 -3.59 12.07 -2.95
C CYS A 36 -3.17 12.99 -4.11
N THR A 37 -3.87 12.90 -5.24
CA THR A 37 -3.54 13.66 -6.46
C THR A 37 -3.80 15.14 -6.29
N THR A 38 -4.95 15.53 -5.74
CA THR A 38 -5.31 16.93 -5.52
C THR A 38 -4.44 17.57 -4.44
N TYR A 39 -4.04 16.83 -3.40
CA TYR A 39 -3.12 17.36 -2.40
C TYR A 39 -1.72 17.64 -2.98
N LEU A 40 -1.19 16.73 -3.81
CA LEU A 40 0.09 16.98 -4.51
C LEU A 40 -0.02 18.15 -5.50
N GLY A 41 -1.12 18.25 -6.23
CA GLY A 41 -1.39 19.39 -7.13
C GLY A 41 -1.51 20.71 -6.36
N LEU A 42 -2.17 20.70 -5.20
CA LEU A 42 -2.30 21.85 -4.33
C LEU A 42 -0.94 22.30 -3.76
N ARG A 43 -0.06 21.37 -3.35
CA ARG A 43 1.32 21.69 -2.94
C ARG A 43 2.10 22.36 -4.06
N ALA A 44 1.97 21.88 -5.29
CA ALA A 44 2.62 22.49 -6.45
C ALA A 44 2.08 23.89 -6.76
N ALA A 45 0.77 24.11 -6.58
CA ALA A 45 0.14 25.41 -6.76
C ALA A 45 0.45 26.41 -5.63
N GLY A 46 0.79 25.93 -4.42
CA GLY A 46 1.07 26.75 -3.24
C GLY A 46 2.35 27.58 -3.29
N GLY A 47 3.14 27.52 -4.37
CA GLY A 47 4.21 28.49 -4.64
C GLY A 47 5.35 28.52 -3.61
N GLY A 48 5.57 27.43 -2.87
CA GLY A 48 6.58 27.36 -1.80
C GLY A 48 6.03 27.49 -0.38
N MET A 49 4.71 27.59 -0.22
CA MET A 49 4.04 27.49 1.09
C MET A 49 4.51 26.24 1.86
N PRO A 50 4.89 26.36 3.14
CA PRO A 50 5.22 25.22 3.98
C PRO A 50 4.08 24.20 4.02
N GLY A 51 4.41 22.91 3.99
CA GLY A 51 3.40 21.84 3.94
C GLY A 51 2.44 21.86 5.14
N GLU A 52 2.92 22.18 6.34
CA GLU A 52 2.06 22.30 7.53
C GLU A 52 1.07 23.46 7.42
N GLU A 53 1.51 24.64 6.95
CA GLU A 53 0.61 25.77 6.71
C GLU A 53 -0.45 25.42 5.67
N LEU A 54 -0.06 24.68 4.62
CA LEU A 54 -1.01 24.22 3.62
C LEU A 54 -2.04 23.26 4.22
N LEU A 55 -1.62 22.32 5.06
CA LEU A 55 -2.54 21.42 5.77
C LEU A 55 -3.52 22.19 6.64
N ASP A 56 -3.05 23.18 7.40
CA ASP A 56 -3.91 23.99 8.28
C ASP A 56 -4.99 24.73 7.49
N ARG A 57 -4.64 25.26 6.31
CA ARG A 57 -5.61 25.89 5.41
C ARG A 57 -6.65 24.91 4.90
N VAL A 58 -6.24 23.70 4.49
CA VAL A 58 -7.20 22.67 4.04
C VAL A 58 -8.09 22.22 5.20
N ASP A 59 -7.53 22.05 6.39
CA ASP A 59 -8.27 21.60 7.58
C ASP A 59 -9.31 22.64 8.03
N PHE A 60 -8.96 23.94 8.00
CA PHE A 60 -9.89 25.04 8.28
C PHE A 60 -11.11 25.01 7.36
N MET A 61 -10.93 24.65 6.08
CA MET A 61 -11.99 24.63 5.08
C MET A 61 -12.91 23.40 5.16
N ASP A 62 -12.48 22.31 5.81
CA ASP A 62 -13.21 21.02 5.92
C ASP A 62 -13.54 20.67 7.38
N SER A 63 -13.82 21.68 8.22
CA SER A 63 -14.22 21.48 9.63
C SER A 63 -13.21 20.66 10.48
N GLY A 64 -11.91 20.71 10.15
CA GLY A 64 -10.84 20.07 10.92
C GLY A 64 -10.64 18.56 10.68
N GLN A 65 -11.24 17.98 9.64
CA GLN A 65 -11.11 16.54 9.36
C GLN A 65 -10.17 16.20 8.19
N ALA A 66 -9.89 17.16 7.31
CA ALA A 66 -9.15 16.91 6.08
C ALA A 66 -7.76 16.34 6.35
N ARG A 67 -7.03 16.85 7.35
CA ARG A 67 -5.68 16.37 7.70
C ARG A 67 -5.70 14.85 7.96
N GLY A 68 -6.66 14.38 8.75
CA GLY A 68 -6.83 12.97 9.07
C GLY A 68 -7.18 12.10 7.85
N LEU A 69 -7.96 12.64 6.91
CA LEU A 69 -8.36 12.00 5.66
C LEU A 69 -7.21 11.94 4.64
N ILE A 70 -6.41 12.98 4.54
CA ILE A 70 -5.19 13.02 3.70
C ILE A 70 -4.21 11.94 4.17
N VAL A 71 -3.89 11.92 5.47
CA VAL A 71 -3.04 10.87 6.05
C VAL A 71 -3.65 9.49 5.81
N ALA A 72 -4.98 9.34 5.90
CA ALA A 72 -5.66 8.08 5.61
C ALA A 72 -5.45 7.64 4.16
N ALA A 73 -5.64 8.56 3.21
CA ALA A 73 -5.53 8.31 1.79
C ALA A 73 -4.10 7.86 1.45
N PHE A 74 -3.07 8.63 1.84
CA PHE A 74 -1.67 8.26 1.58
C PHE A 74 -1.25 6.94 2.26
N SER A 75 -1.78 6.63 3.45
CA SER A 75 -1.54 5.33 4.10
C SER A 75 -2.18 4.14 3.39
N LYS A 76 -3.20 4.37 2.56
CA LYS A 76 -3.96 3.36 1.82
C LYS A 76 -3.67 3.38 0.31
N ARG A 77 -2.92 4.37 -0.17
CA ARG A 77 -2.57 4.54 -1.58
C ARG A 77 -1.92 3.26 -2.11
N ARG A 78 -2.51 2.71 -3.16
CA ARG A 78 -2.11 1.40 -3.70
C ARG A 78 -0.84 1.54 -4.53
N CYS A 79 -0.16 0.43 -4.77
CA CYS A 79 0.87 0.38 -5.80
C CYS A 79 0.24 0.76 -7.15
N LEU A 80 0.97 1.49 -7.98
CA LEU A 80 0.49 1.88 -9.31
C LEU A 80 0.40 0.70 -10.28
N MET A 81 1.20 -0.34 -10.05
CA MET A 81 1.33 -1.50 -10.94
C MET A 81 0.52 -2.70 -10.48
N CYS A 82 0.09 -2.74 -9.22
CA CYS A 82 -0.74 -3.83 -8.72
C CYS A 82 -1.77 -3.33 -7.70
N ARG A 83 -2.91 -4.04 -7.60
CA ARG A 83 -3.97 -3.65 -6.64
C ARG A 83 -3.68 -4.13 -5.23
N THR A 84 -2.85 -5.17 -5.10
CA THR A 84 -2.80 -5.97 -3.89
C THR A 84 -1.41 -6.39 -3.45
N GLY A 85 -0.37 -6.13 -4.25
CA GLY A 85 0.99 -6.57 -3.94
C GLY A 85 1.38 -7.87 -4.61
N ALA A 86 0.43 -8.64 -5.12
CA ALA A 86 0.70 -9.82 -5.93
C ALA A 86 -0.05 -9.74 -7.27
N ALA A 87 0.38 -10.55 -8.21
CA ALA A 87 -0.31 -10.82 -9.47
C ALA A 87 -0.47 -12.34 -9.65
N GLU A 88 -1.37 -12.74 -10.54
CA GLU A 88 -1.45 -14.14 -10.97
C GLU A 88 -0.15 -14.50 -11.71
N CYS A 89 0.36 -15.70 -11.44
CA CYS A 89 1.56 -16.17 -12.12
C CYS A 89 1.27 -16.32 -13.61
N ALA A 90 2.02 -15.60 -14.45
CA ALA A 90 1.78 -15.58 -15.89
C ALA A 90 2.06 -16.94 -16.55
N GLN A 91 3.00 -17.72 -16.01
CA GLN A 91 3.39 -19.01 -16.58
C GLN A 91 2.33 -20.11 -16.34
N CYS A 92 1.64 -20.09 -15.21
CA CYS A 92 0.63 -21.11 -14.87
C CYS A 92 -0.79 -20.57 -14.84
N GLU A 93 -1.01 -19.33 -15.28
CA GLU A 93 -2.30 -18.63 -15.25
C GLU A 93 -2.98 -18.71 -13.87
N GLY A 94 -2.16 -18.61 -12.83
CA GLY A 94 -2.59 -18.67 -11.44
C GLY A 94 -3.02 -20.02 -10.90
N THR A 95 -2.85 -21.12 -11.65
CA THR A 95 -3.21 -22.48 -11.20
C THR A 95 -2.17 -23.09 -10.24
N GLY A 96 -0.92 -22.61 -10.30
CA GLY A 96 0.23 -23.23 -9.65
C GLY A 96 0.79 -24.45 -10.40
N LEU A 97 0.23 -24.81 -11.56
CA LEU A 97 0.65 -25.96 -12.36
C LEU A 97 0.99 -25.54 -13.79
N SER A 98 2.09 -26.06 -14.33
CA SER A 98 2.50 -25.90 -15.72
C SER A 98 2.72 -27.30 -16.29
N GLU A 99 1.96 -27.65 -17.33
CA GLU A 99 2.05 -28.97 -17.98
C GLU A 99 1.87 -30.15 -17.00
N GLY A 100 0.99 -30.00 -16.00
CA GLY A 100 0.75 -31.02 -14.97
C GLY A 100 1.83 -31.08 -13.87
N HIS A 101 2.90 -30.31 -13.99
CA HIS A 101 3.95 -30.20 -12.98
C HIS A 101 3.78 -28.95 -12.13
N VAL A 102 4.38 -28.93 -10.94
CA VAL A 102 4.45 -27.72 -10.11
C VAL A 102 5.14 -26.63 -10.91
N CYS A 103 4.47 -25.48 -11.05
CA CYS A 103 5.05 -24.35 -11.77
C CYS A 103 6.31 -23.87 -11.04
N SER A 104 7.46 -23.91 -11.72
CA SER A 104 8.75 -23.51 -11.15
C SER A 104 8.85 -22.02 -10.88
N HIS A 105 8.06 -21.19 -11.56
CA HIS A 105 8.13 -19.73 -11.44
C HIS A 105 7.47 -19.21 -10.16
N CYS A 106 6.27 -19.71 -9.84
CA CYS A 106 5.57 -19.37 -8.60
C CYS A 106 5.69 -20.46 -7.52
N GLU A 107 6.49 -21.49 -7.76
CA GLU A 107 6.69 -22.65 -6.88
C GLU A 107 5.36 -23.29 -6.44
N GLY A 108 4.39 -23.35 -7.35
CA GLY A 108 3.07 -23.90 -7.05
C GLY A 108 2.09 -23.03 -6.26
N LEU A 109 2.38 -21.74 -6.03
CA LEU A 109 1.46 -20.83 -5.34
C LEU A 109 0.36 -20.24 -6.26
N GLY A 110 0.60 -20.19 -7.57
CA GLY A 110 -0.28 -19.51 -8.52
C GLY A 110 -0.25 -17.98 -8.44
N VAL A 111 0.68 -17.41 -7.67
CA VAL A 111 0.84 -15.96 -7.55
C VAL A 111 2.31 -15.58 -7.49
N GLU A 112 2.61 -14.39 -7.99
CA GLU A 112 3.92 -13.75 -7.94
C GLU A 112 3.85 -12.43 -7.18
N VAL A 113 4.94 -12.07 -6.52
CA VAL A 113 5.06 -10.76 -5.88
C VAL A 113 5.20 -9.69 -6.95
N CYS A 114 4.48 -8.57 -6.78
CA CYS A 114 4.67 -7.42 -7.64
C CYS A 114 6.07 -6.82 -7.41
N GLU A 115 6.89 -6.79 -8.46
CA GLU A 115 8.27 -6.26 -8.41
C GLU A 115 8.32 -4.77 -8.04
N PHE A 116 7.28 -3.99 -8.36
CA PHE A 116 7.28 -2.55 -8.08
C PHE A 116 7.09 -2.21 -6.61
N CYS A 117 6.20 -2.90 -5.90
CA CYS A 117 6.01 -2.69 -4.46
C CYS A 117 6.59 -3.81 -3.61
N GLN A 118 7.35 -4.72 -4.23
CA GLN A 118 7.98 -5.88 -3.60
C GLN A 118 6.99 -6.67 -2.73
N GLY A 119 5.76 -6.88 -3.21
CA GLY A 119 4.72 -7.59 -2.44
C GLY A 119 3.83 -6.75 -1.50
N ALA A 120 4.20 -5.53 -1.11
CA ALA A 120 3.50 -4.83 -0.01
C ALA A 120 2.08 -4.34 -0.35
N GLY A 121 1.82 -4.10 -1.63
CA GLY A 121 0.56 -3.58 -2.16
C GLY A 121 0.30 -2.10 -1.84
N TRP A 122 1.33 -1.35 -1.44
CA TRP A 122 1.27 0.08 -1.18
C TRP A 122 2.21 0.83 -2.10
N SER A 123 1.92 2.13 -2.31
CA SER A 123 2.92 3.04 -2.86
C SER A 123 4.10 3.18 -1.90
N ASP A 124 5.26 3.57 -2.41
CA ASP A 124 6.41 3.94 -1.58
C ASP A 124 5.99 5.02 -0.56
N VAL A 125 6.49 4.89 0.67
CA VAL A 125 6.25 5.88 1.74
C VAL A 125 6.92 7.21 1.41
N ASP A 126 7.99 7.22 0.63
CA ASP A 126 8.71 8.44 0.25
C ASP A 126 7.92 9.31 -0.75
N GLN A 127 6.92 8.72 -1.42
CA GLN A 127 5.94 9.48 -2.21
C GLN A 127 4.94 10.25 -1.34
N ALA A 128 4.86 9.97 -0.03
CA ALA A 128 4.08 10.79 0.88
C ALA A 128 4.81 12.14 1.13
N PRO A 129 4.08 13.26 1.08
CA PRO A 129 4.58 14.57 1.49
C PRO A 129 5.24 14.52 2.87
N VAL A 130 6.37 15.22 3.01
CA VAL A 130 7.25 15.12 4.19
C VAL A 130 6.50 15.45 5.49
N GLU A 131 5.60 16.43 5.44
CA GLU A 131 4.78 16.88 6.57
C GLU A 131 3.85 15.78 7.13
N ILE A 132 3.42 14.81 6.31
CA ILE A 132 2.54 13.71 6.74
C ILE A 132 3.23 12.34 6.77
N ARG A 133 4.48 12.24 6.29
CA ARG A 133 5.15 10.96 6.05
C ARG A 133 5.21 10.09 7.30
N GLN A 134 5.58 10.67 8.43
CA GLN A 134 5.65 9.96 9.71
C GLN A 134 4.27 9.42 10.14
N LYS A 135 3.20 10.21 9.98
CA LYS A 135 1.82 9.77 10.30
C LYS A 135 1.32 8.69 9.35
N VAL A 136 1.71 8.75 8.08
CA VAL A 136 1.43 7.70 7.09
C VAL A 136 2.11 6.38 7.50
N LEU A 137 3.38 6.45 7.92
CA LEU A 137 4.15 5.31 8.42
C LEU A 137 3.51 4.70 9.68
N GLU A 138 3.18 5.51 10.69
CA GLU A 138 2.49 5.08 11.92
C GLU A 138 1.18 4.33 11.63
N ARG A 139 0.39 4.81 10.65
CA ARG A 139 -0.85 4.14 10.23
C ARG A 139 -0.59 2.81 9.53
N ARG A 140 0.44 2.72 8.68
CA ARG A 140 0.85 1.47 8.03
C ARG A 140 1.32 0.45 9.06
N ILE A 141 2.14 0.86 10.04
CA ILE A 141 2.57 0.03 11.17
C ILE A 141 1.37 -0.49 11.96
N SER A 142 0.42 0.38 12.29
CA SER A 142 -0.79 -0.03 13.02
C SER A 142 -1.64 -1.03 12.23
N ARG A 143 -1.68 -0.91 10.90
CA ARG A 143 -2.35 -1.89 10.03
C ARG A 143 -1.64 -3.23 10.05
N VAL A 144 -0.32 -3.27 9.92
CA VAL A 144 0.46 -4.52 10.02
C VAL A 144 0.27 -5.15 11.39
N ARG A 145 0.31 -4.39 12.49
CA ARG A 145 0.05 -4.92 13.83
C ARG A 145 -1.31 -5.60 13.93
N ARG A 146 -2.38 -5.01 13.36
CA ARG A 146 -3.70 -5.66 13.31
C ARG A 146 -3.69 -6.96 12.48
N ASP A 147 -3.01 -6.95 11.34
CA ASP A 147 -2.87 -8.15 10.49
C ASP A 147 -2.08 -9.25 11.24
N LEU A 148 -1.05 -8.87 12.00
CA LEU A 148 -0.29 -9.78 12.86
C LEU A 148 -1.11 -10.33 14.02
N SER A 149 -1.91 -9.50 14.68
CA SER A 149 -2.81 -9.97 15.75
C SER A 149 -3.79 -11.02 15.23
N ARG A 150 -4.31 -10.84 14.00
CA ARG A 150 -5.14 -11.86 13.33
C ARG A 150 -4.40 -13.14 13.03
N LEU A 151 -3.11 -13.07 12.68
CA LEU A 151 -2.28 -14.25 12.50
C LEU A 151 -1.97 -14.95 13.84
N ALA A 152 -1.77 -14.19 14.90
CA ALA A 152 -1.44 -14.71 16.23
C ALA A 152 -2.59 -15.52 16.85
N THR A 153 -3.85 -15.18 16.54
CA THR A 153 -5.02 -15.95 16.97
C THR A 153 -5.18 -17.28 16.23
N LEU A 154 -4.47 -17.48 15.12
CA LEU A 154 -4.41 -18.74 14.41
C LEU A 154 -3.23 -19.57 14.94
N THR A 155 -3.53 -20.72 15.53
CA THR A 155 -2.48 -21.69 15.86
C THR A 155 -1.83 -22.18 14.57
N MET A 156 -0.50 -22.35 14.57
CA MET A 156 0.24 -22.79 13.37
C MET A 156 -0.32 -24.10 12.82
N ASP A 157 -0.66 -25.05 13.68
CA ASP A 157 -1.23 -26.33 13.26
C ASP A 157 -2.59 -26.17 12.57
N LYS A 158 -3.43 -25.25 13.06
CA LYS A 158 -4.73 -24.97 12.44
C LYS A 158 -4.53 -24.27 11.09
N ALA A 159 -3.58 -23.34 10.99
CA ALA A 159 -3.25 -22.68 9.73
C ALA A 159 -2.72 -23.68 8.69
N LEU A 160 -1.79 -24.57 9.07
CA LEU A 160 -1.23 -25.61 8.19
C LEU A 160 -2.29 -26.63 7.75
N ARG A 161 -3.16 -27.10 8.67
CA ARG A 161 -4.27 -28.00 8.32
C ARG A 161 -5.28 -27.33 7.39
N SER A 162 -5.58 -26.04 7.61
CA SER A 162 -6.48 -25.27 6.74
C SER A 162 -5.87 -25.08 5.35
N ALA A 163 -4.58 -24.77 5.26
CA ALA A 163 -3.85 -24.60 4.00
C ALA A 163 -3.88 -25.87 3.15
N ARG A 164 -3.62 -27.04 3.75
CA ARG A 164 -3.63 -28.34 3.05
C ARG A 164 -5.00 -28.75 2.52
N LYS A 165 -6.08 -28.30 3.18
CA LYS A 165 -7.47 -28.61 2.79
C LYS A 165 -8.09 -27.54 1.89
N ALA A 166 -7.41 -26.42 1.68
CA ALA A 166 -7.95 -25.32 0.90
C ALA A 166 -8.05 -25.69 -0.58
N ASN A 167 -9.16 -25.33 -1.20
CA ASN A 167 -9.30 -25.44 -2.65
C ASN A 167 -8.31 -24.50 -3.37
N PRO A 168 -8.07 -24.64 -4.69
CA PRO A 168 -7.09 -23.80 -5.40
C PRO A 168 -7.28 -22.29 -5.20
N MET A 169 -8.52 -21.80 -5.26
CA MET A 169 -8.84 -20.38 -5.09
C MET A 169 -8.52 -19.89 -3.67
N GLN A 170 -8.92 -20.65 -2.64
CA GLN A 170 -8.62 -20.35 -1.24
C GLN A 170 -7.12 -20.39 -0.95
N ARG A 171 -6.39 -21.35 -1.54
CA ARG A 171 -4.93 -21.42 -1.41
C ARG A 171 -4.28 -20.17 -1.98
N ARG A 172 -4.71 -19.75 -3.17
CA ARG A 172 -4.23 -18.54 -3.84
C ARG A 172 -4.47 -17.28 -3.02
N GLU A 173 -5.71 -17.06 -2.55
CA GLU A 173 -6.05 -15.91 -1.71
C GLU A 173 -5.24 -15.89 -0.40
N THR A 174 -5.04 -17.06 0.20
CA THR A 174 -4.23 -17.18 1.42
C THR A 174 -2.75 -16.90 1.13
N ALA A 175 -2.21 -17.44 0.03
CA ALA A 175 -0.84 -17.20 -0.39
C ALA A 175 -0.60 -15.72 -0.68
N GLU A 176 -1.50 -15.08 -1.43
CA GLU A 176 -1.46 -13.64 -1.69
C GLU A 176 -1.48 -12.82 -0.40
N TRP A 177 -2.36 -13.14 0.54
CA TRP A 177 -2.42 -12.44 1.82
C TRP A 177 -1.12 -12.61 2.64
N MET A 178 -0.56 -13.82 2.67
CA MET A 178 0.68 -14.15 3.37
C MET A 178 1.89 -13.44 2.75
N LEU A 179 2.05 -13.51 1.43
CA LEU A 179 3.11 -12.80 0.69
C LEU A 179 3.03 -11.29 0.94
N ARG A 180 1.83 -10.73 0.91
CA ARG A 180 1.59 -9.32 1.20
C ARG A 180 1.96 -8.94 2.63
N LEU A 181 1.62 -9.78 3.61
CA LEU A 181 1.98 -9.55 5.01
C LEU A 181 3.50 -9.62 5.21
N ARG A 182 4.17 -10.62 4.63
CA ARG A 182 5.63 -10.77 4.64
C ARG A 182 6.32 -9.54 4.09
N ALA A 183 5.95 -9.11 2.88
CA ALA A 183 6.49 -7.92 2.24
C ALA A 183 6.28 -6.64 3.06
N ARG A 184 5.12 -6.49 3.69
CA ARG A 184 4.87 -5.35 4.59
C ARG A 184 5.77 -5.38 5.82
N LEU A 185 6.03 -6.55 6.40
CA LEU A 185 6.96 -6.69 7.51
C LEU A 185 8.38 -6.36 7.10
N GLU A 186 8.83 -6.81 5.92
CA GLU A 186 10.14 -6.48 5.38
C GLU A 186 10.29 -4.96 5.17
N SER A 187 9.29 -4.32 4.54
CA SER A 187 9.29 -2.87 4.30
C SER A 187 9.29 -2.04 5.59
N LEU A 188 8.75 -2.57 6.69
CA LEU A 188 8.64 -1.90 7.98
C LEU A 188 9.62 -2.44 9.02
N SER A 189 10.52 -3.34 8.64
CA SER A 189 11.40 -4.08 9.57
C SER A 189 12.30 -3.16 10.38
N ARG A 190 12.72 -2.03 9.81
CA ARG A 190 13.51 -1.00 10.52
C ARG A 190 12.75 -0.33 11.66
N PHE A 191 11.42 -0.42 11.68
CA PHE A 191 10.54 0.21 12.67
C PHE A 191 9.84 -0.80 13.61
N LEU A 192 10.02 -2.10 13.37
CA LEU A 192 9.35 -3.17 14.08
C LEU A 192 10.39 -4.12 14.68
N THR A 193 10.27 -4.41 15.97
CA THR A 193 11.10 -5.44 16.61
C THR A 193 10.57 -6.84 16.29
N ASN A 194 11.45 -7.84 16.31
CA ASN A 194 11.11 -9.26 16.21
C ASN A 194 10.39 -9.69 14.90
N THR A 195 10.58 -8.96 13.80
CA THR A 195 9.98 -9.31 12.50
C THR A 195 10.47 -10.64 11.94
N GLY A 196 11.73 -11.01 12.17
CA GLY A 196 12.32 -12.26 11.64
C GLY A 196 11.60 -13.53 12.08
N ALA A 197 11.24 -13.65 13.36
CA ALA A 197 10.50 -14.82 13.86
C ALA A 197 9.10 -14.95 13.23
N ILE A 198 8.47 -13.81 12.93
CA ILE A 198 7.16 -13.77 12.28
C ILE A 198 7.29 -14.14 10.80
N ILE A 199 8.29 -13.59 10.09
CA ILE A 199 8.57 -13.91 8.68
C ILE A 199 8.77 -15.43 8.54
N GLY A 200 9.60 -16.05 9.39
CA GLY A 200 9.78 -17.50 9.36
C GLY A 200 8.51 -18.32 9.65
N ARG A 201 7.54 -17.78 10.41
CA ARG A 201 6.21 -18.41 10.56
C ARG A 201 5.39 -18.31 9.28
N ILE A 202 5.43 -17.17 8.60
CA ILE A 202 4.72 -16.96 7.33
C ILE A 202 5.27 -17.88 6.25
N ASP A 203 6.60 -17.98 6.13
CA ASP A 203 7.27 -18.83 5.14
C ASP A 203 6.86 -20.31 5.27
N ARG A 204 6.73 -20.82 6.50
CA ARG A 204 6.23 -22.19 6.73
C ARG A 204 4.78 -22.42 6.27
N VAL A 205 3.92 -21.39 6.36
CA VAL A 205 2.55 -21.52 5.84
C VAL A 205 2.53 -21.43 4.32
N LEU A 206 3.35 -20.55 3.73
CA LEU A 206 3.53 -20.46 2.28
C LEU A 206 4.00 -21.79 1.70
N GLU A 207 5.00 -22.44 2.32
CA GLU A 207 5.46 -23.77 1.93
C GLU A 207 4.31 -24.80 1.91
N ALA A 208 3.47 -24.79 2.95
CA ALA A 208 2.34 -25.71 3.05
C ALA A 208 1.17 -25.41 2.09
N LEU A 209 1.16 -24.22 1.48
CA LEU A 209 0.17 -23.82 0.47
C LEU A 209 0.58 -24.22 -0.95
N ARG A 210 1.86 -24.49 -1.19
CA ARG A 210 2.35 -24.91 -2.51
C ARG A 210 1.62 -26.16 -2.98
N VAL A 211 1.20 -26.16 -4.25
CA VAL A 211 0.62 -27.33 -4.88
C VAL A 211 1.64 -28.46 -4.84
N GLN A 212 1.20 -29.65 -4.41
CA GLN A 212 1.97 -30.88 -4.51
C GLN A 212 1.59 -31.56 -5.84
N PRO A 213 2.54 -32.12 -6.58
CA PRO A 213 2.21 -32.93 -7.75
C PRO A 213 1.34 -34.12 -7.31
N LEU A 214 0.36 -34.49 -8.13
CA LEU A 214 -0.34 -35.76 -7.93
C LEU A 214 0.67 -36.90 -8.08
N PRO A 215 0.61 -37.93 -7.22
CA PRO A 215 1.48 -39.10 -7.34
C PRO A 215 1.28 -39.85 -8.66
#